data_AF-H8MK43-F1
#
_entry.id   AF-H8MK43-F1
#
_cell.length_a   1.000
_cell.length_b   1.000
_cell.length_c   1.000
_cell.angle_alpha   90.00
_cell.angle_beta   90.00
_cell.angle_gamma   90.00
#
_symmetry.space_group_name_H-M   'P 1'
#
loop_
_entity.id
_entity.type
_entity.pdbx_description
1 polymer ?
#
loop_
_entity_poly.entity_id
_entity_poly.type
_entity_poly.pdbx_seq_one_letter_code
_entity_poly.pdbx_strand_id
1 'polypeptide(L)'
;MALKRPLPALMGGVSLSVLVSLGALAHQHLRTDALEERLLREVNTLTHAEHPRPAHITATRPGTFGDAMVPLLPALLQQARATPAPSATEAATLEAVTEGRAPVTDLPASRLEALERGLPLLRQVLAATHAESGGLPEDLRPLSGPEVSRRDALIHALRHVMEDAALETRRLVSRGEADPAVDTCLDTLALSRELALGGGLVGQRLSAAGYARAWRACADAIDAASLSRKQQAVSQLTRLHEGFPPVSLTLHEEAVAAQLHAFRDLLTDEGRAALPPTWFDAPEQPSALSRRLQWRQWVEDADRLLAVADQPAEERRRSLAALEARKAGESFRQAEAPSVRLSPEDLEAIELRTLRSEALIALAEVDVARAEKGQWPRALPTRTTSLVLEPVDETRVSIRSCIQGLMPEPLVVKADGAPARHQVHDVP
;
A
#
# COMPACT_ATOMS: atom_id res chain seq x y z
N MET A 1 -40.68 -3.23 -75.79
CA MET A 1 -39.59 -2.73 -74.91
C MET A 1 -40.06 -2.86 -73.47
N ALA A 2 -39.44 -3.73 -72.67
CA ALA A 2 -39.68 -3.82 -71.24
C ALA A 2 -38.32 -3.91 -70.54
N LEU A 3 -37.93 -2.82 -69.87
CA LEU A 3 -36.73 -2.76 -69.04
C LEU A 3 -36.85 -3.78 -67.91
N LYS A 4 -36.02 -4.82 -67.96
CA LYS A 4 -35.79 -5.75 -66.85
C LYS A 4 -35.17 -4.98 -65.69
N ARG A 5 -35.90 -4.90 -64.58
CA ARG A 5 -35.59 -4.13 -63.36
C ARG A 5 -34.21 -4.53 -62.77
N PRO A 6 -33.29 -3.58 -62.50
CA PRO A 6 -31.96 -3.85 -61.91
C PRO A 6 -31.97 -3.92 -60.37
N LEU A 7 -33.10 -4.29 -59.76
CA LEU A 7 -33.26 -4.35 -58.30
C LEU A 7 -32.32 -5.33 -57.58
N PRO A 8 -32.05 -6.56 -58.08
CA PRO A 8 -31.15 -7.48 -57.37
C PRO A 8 -29.67 -7.06 -57.44
N ALA A 9 -29.25 -6.34 -58.49
CA ALA A 9 -27.87 -5.84 -58.61
C ALA A 9 -27.60 -4.66 -57.66
N LEU A 10 -28.58 -3.78 -57.46
CA LEU A 10 -28.51 -2.68 -56.50
C LEU A 10 -28.51 -3.17 -55.05
N MET A 11 -29.36 -4.15 -54.71
CA MET A 11 -29.36 -4.79 -53.39
C MET A 11 -28.03 -5.50 -53.09
N GLY A 12 -27.44 -6.17 -54.09
CA GLY A 12 -26.12 -6.80 -53.95
C GLY A 12 -24.98 -5.79 -53.73
N GLY A 13 -25.00 -4.65 -54.45
CA GLY A 13 -24.00 -3.60 -54.29
C GLY A 13 -24.05 -2.91 -52.92
N VAL A 14 -25.26 -2.66 -52.39
CA VAL A 14 -25.45 -2.08 -51.04
C VAL A 14 -24.95 -3.05 -49.97
N SER A 15 -25.33 -4.33 -50.05
CA SER A 15 -24.85 -5.35 -49.09
C SER A 15 -23.34 -5.52 -49.11
N LEU A 16 -22.71 -5.51 -50.30
CA LEU A 16 -21.24 -5.57 -50.42
C LEU A 16 -20.59 -4.32 -49.81
N SER A 17 -21.14 -3.13 -50.06
CA SER A 17 -20.63 -1.88 -49.51
C SER A 17 -20.73 -1.83 -47.99
N VAL A 18 -21.83 -2.35 -47.43
CA VAL A 18 -22.02 -2.52 -45.98
C VAL A 18 -21.01 -3.52 -45.41
N LEU A 19 -20.80 -4.68 -46.05
CA LEU A 19 -19.82 -5.67 -45.60
C LEU A 19 -18.38 -5.15 -45.68
N VAL A 20 -18.00 -4.43 -46.74
CA VAL A 20 -16.68 -3.81 -46.87
C VAL A 20 -16.49 -2.71 -45.83
N SER A 21 -17.51 -1.89 -45.57
CA SER A 21 -17.45 -0.85 -44.54
C SER A 21 -17.35 -1.45 -43.14
N LEU A 22 -18.13 -2.49 -42.84
CA LEU A 22 -18.03 -3.25 -41.59
C LEU A 22 -16.67 -3.96 -41.47
N GLY A 23 -16.13 -4.50 -42.56
CA GLY A 23 -14.80 -5.10 -42.60
C GLY A 23 -13.67 -4.10 -42.38
N ALA A 24 -13.77 -2.90 -42.97
CA ALA A 24 -12.82 -1.81 -42.76
C ALA A 24 -12.89 -1.26 -41.32
N LEU A 25 -14.10 -1.07 -40.79
CA LEU A 25 -14.32 -0.69 -39.39
C LEU A 25 -13.78 -1.76 -38.45
N ALA A 26 -14.09 -3.04 -38.69
CA ALA A 26 -13.56 -4.14 -37.90
C ALA A 26 -12.03 -4.18 -37.97
N HIS A 27 -11.44 -4.03 -39.15
CA HIS A 27 -9.98 -3.98 -39.32
C HIS A 27 -9.36 -2.81 -38.53
N GLN A 28 -9.94 -1.61 -38.62
CA GLN A 28 -9.49 -0.43 -37.87
C GLN A 28 -9.67 -0.62 -36.35
N HIS A 29 -10.77 -1.25 -35.92
CA HIS A 29 -11.03 -1.64 -34.54
C HIS A 29 -10.16 -2.81 -34.05
N LEU A 30 -9.38 -3.44 -34.91
CA LEU A 30 -8.50 -4.56 -34.56
C LEU A 30 -7.01 -4.23 -34.70
N ARG A 31 -6.65 -2.99 -35.08
CA ARG A 31 -5.26 -2.52 -35.01
C ARG A 31 -4.85 -2.31 -33.56
N THR A 32 -3.65 -2.73 -33.18
CA THR A 32 -3.10 -2.55 -31.82
C THR A 32 -2.04 -1.48 -31.75
N ASP A 33 -1.66 -0.88 -32.89
CA ASP A 33 -0.57 0.11 -33.02
C ASP A 33 -0.63 1.19 -31.91
N ALA A 34 -1.80 1.78 -31.66
CA ALA A 34 -1.99 2.81 -30.64
C ALA A 34 -1.91 2.27 -29.19
N LEU A 35 -2.33 1.01 -28.96
CA LEU A 35 -2.24 0.37 -27.63
C LEU A 35 -0.81 -0.02 -27.33
N GLU A 36 -0.08 -0.51 -28.34
CA GLU A 36 1.34 -0.81 -28.27
C GLU A 36 2.15 0.45 -27.98
N GLU A 37 1.96 1.53 -28.76
CA GLU A 37 2.64 2.80 -28.52
C GLU A 37 2.37 3.34 -27.11
N ARG A 38 1.10 3.26 -26.66
CA ARG A 38 0.71 3.66 -25.30
C ARG A 38 1.42 2.80 -24.25
N LEU A 39 1.36 1.47 -24.38
CA LEU A 39 1.95 0.55 -23.41
C LEU A 39 3.46 0.75 -23.30
N LEU A 40 4.18 0.87 -24.43
CA LEU A 40 5.62 1.11 -24.43
C LEU A 40 5.97 2.45 -23.76
N ARG A 41 5.20 3.50 -24.04
CA ARG A 41 5.37 4.81 -23.41
C ARG A 41 5.13 4.74 -21.90
N GLU A 42 4.07 4.06 -21.46
CA GLU A 42 3.73 3.91 -20.05
C GLU A 42 4.77 3.05 -19.32
N VAL A 43 5.20 1.93 -19.90
CA VAL A 43 6.28 1.09 -19.36
C VAL A 43 7.57 1.89 -19.20
N ASN A 44 7.99 2.64 -20.23
CA ASN A 44 9.18 3.48 -20.13
C ASN A 44 9.05 4.56 -19.04
N THR A 45 7.88 5.21 -18.95
CA THR A 45 7.62 6.25 -17.95
C THR A 45 7.68 5.69 -16.54
N LEU A 46 7.03 4.55 -16.28
CA LEU A 46 6.97 3.94 -14.95
C LEU A 46 8.28 3.27 -14.55
N THR A 47 9.05 2.73 -15.50
CA THR A 47 10.37 2.13 -15.20
C THR A 47 11.36 3.17 -14.68
N HIS A 48 11.26 4.40 -15.20
CA HIS A 48 12.13 5.53 -14.83
C HIS A 48 11.45 6.53 -13.90
N ALA A 49 10.30 6.18 -13.31
CA ALA A 49 9.59 7.07 -12.42
C ALA A 49 10.39 7.31 -11.14
N GLU A 50 10.50 8.58 -10.76
CA GLU A 50 10.95 8.96 -9.43
C GLU A 50 9.79 8.91 -8.44
N HIS A 51 10.09 8.60 -7.18
CA HIS A 51 9.10 8.53 -6.10
C HIS A 51 9.41 9.58 -5.01
N PRO A 52 9.23 10.88 -5.31
CA PRO A 52 9.44 11.93 -4.33
C PRO A 52 8.43 11.80 -3.17
N ARG A 53 8.90 12.02 -1.95
CA ARG A 53 8.06 11.98 -0.75
C ARG A 53 8.65 12.82 0.38
N PRO A 54 7.82 13.39 1.28
CA PRO A 54 8.32 14.02 2.50
C PRO A 54 9.06 13.01 3.37
N ALA A 55 10.35 13.22 3.62
CA ALA A 55 11.11 12.40 4.55
C ALA A 55 10.59 12.61 5.98
N HIS A 56 10.37 11.52 6.73
CA HIS A 56 9.89 11.63 8.11
C HIS A 56 11.00 12.06 9.08
N ILE A 57 12.26 12.02 8.66
CA ILE A 57 13.42 12.51 9.43
C ILE A 57 14.03 13.76 8.80
N THR A 58 14.77 14.54 9.60
CA THR A 58 15.38 15.81 9.16
C THR A 58 16.78 15.63 8.56
N ALA A 59 17.53 14.61 8.97
CA ALA A 59 18.85 14.28 8.44
C ALA A 59 18.76 13.06 7.52
N THR A 60 18.29 13.27 6.30
CA THR A 60 18.10 12.20 5.31
C THR A 60 19.41 11.58 4.85
N ARG A 61 19.31 10.33 4.38
CA ARG A 61 20.41 9.62 3.71
C ARG A 61 20.31 9.84 2.20
N PRO A 62 21.43 10.07 1.50
CA PRO A 62 21.41 10.28 0.06
C PRO A 62 20.91 9.04 -0.68
N GLY A 63 20.17 9.26 -1.77
CA GLY A 63 19.65 8.21 -2.65
C GLY A 63 18.24 7.75 -2.32
N THR A 64 17.85 6.58 -2.88
CA THR A 64 16.50 6.03 -2.73
C THR A 64 16.43 4.95 -1.64
N PHE A 65 15.22 4.70 -1.11
CA PHE A 65 14.96 3.53 -0.26
C PHE A 65 15.40 2.23 -0.94
N GLY A 66 15.11 2.09 -2.23
CA GLY A 66 15.49 0.94 -3.05
C GLY A 66 16.99 0.68 -3.03
N ASP A 67 17.79 1.72 -3.28
CA ASP A 67 19.26 1.61 -3.29
C ASP A 67 19.81 1.17 -1.94
N ALA A 68 19.26 1.71 -0.84
CA ALA A 68 19.63 1.33 0.51
C ALA A 68 19.24 -0.12 0.86
N MET A 69 18.18 -0.64 0.25
CA MET A 69 17.67 -2.00 0.48
C MET A 69 18.37 -3.08 -0.33
N VAL A 70 18.84 -2.78 -1.54
CA VAL A 70 19.54 -3.74 -2.43
C VAL A 70 20.63 -4.56 -1.70
N PRO A 71 21.56 -3.98 -0.92
CA PRO A 71 22.58 -4.76 -0.23
C PRO A 71 22.03 -5.66 0.89
N LEU A 72 20.82 -5.41 1.38
CA LEU A 72 20.19 -6.14 2.48
C LEU A 72 19.36 -7.34 2.01
N LEU A 73 18.95 -7.36 0.73
CA LEU A 73 18.04 -8.40 0.20
C LEU A 73 18.53 -9.83 0.42
N PRO A 74 19.82 -10.18 0.21
CA PRO A 74 20.29 -11.56 0.43
C PRO A 74 20.13 -12.00 1.90
N ALA A 75 20.47 -11.12 2.85
CA ALA A 75 20.34 -11.41 4.27
C ALA A 75 18.87 -11.55 4.69
N LEU A 76 17.98 -10.72 4.13
CA LEU A 76 16.55 -10.80 4.38
C LEU A 76 15.94 -12.12 3.89
N LEU A 77 16.28 -12.52 2.67
CA LEU A 77 15.83 -13.80 2.11
C LEU A 77 16.37 -14.98 2.93
N GLN A 78 17.62 -14.91 3.38
CA GLN A 78 18.21 -15.95 4.22
C GLN A 78 17.50 -16.04 5.58
N GLN A 79 17.25 -14.91 6.25
CA GLN A 79 16.54 -14.87 7.53
C GLN A 79 15.10 -15.41 7.37
N ALA A 80 14.38 -14.98 6.33
CA ALA A 80 13.02 -15.44 6.07
C ALA A 80 12.94 -16.96 5.80
N ARG A 81 13.93 -17.54 5.12
CA ARG A 81 14.02 -19.00 4.89
C ARG A 81 14.39 -19.77 6.15
N ALA A 82 15.17 -19.16 7.04
CA ALA A 82 15.60 -19.78 8.30
C ALA A 82 14.51 -19.74 9.39
N THR A 83 13.54 -18.82 9.27
CA THR A 83 12.43 -18.69 10.22
C THR A 83 11.35 -19.73 9.93
N PRO A 84 11.11 -20.71 10.82
CA PRO A 84 10.02 -21.66 10.66
C PRO A 84 8.66 -20.97 10.83
N ALA A 85 7.68 -21.43 10.06
CA ALA A 85 6.31 -20.98 10.20
C ALA A 85 5.82 -21.23 11.64
N PRO A 86 5.18 -20.23 12.29
CA PRO A 86 4.65 -20.42 13.63
C PRO A 86 3.52 -21.46 13.62
N SER A 87 3.40 -22.19 14.74
CA SER A 87 2.18 -22.97 14.98
C SER A 87 0.97 -22.04 15.13
N ALA A 88 -0.25 -22.55 14.97
CA ALA A 88 -1.46 -21.74 15.14
C ALA A 88 -1.54 -21.07 16.52
N THR A 89 -1.10 -21.78 17.56
CA THR A 89 -1.02 -21.24 18.93
C THR A 89 0.03 -20.13 19.04
N GLU A 90 1.23 -20.34 18.48
CA GLU A 90 2.27 -19.30 18.47
C GLU A 90 1.83 -18.05 17.70
N ALA A 91 1.15 -18.22 16.57
CA ALA A 91 0.61 -17.13 15.77
C ALA A 91 -0.43 -16.32 16.56
N ALA A 92 -1.34 -16.99 17.27
CA ALA A 92 -2.35 -16.34 18.11
C ALA A 92 -1.72 -15.59 19.30
N THR A 93 -0.71 -16.18 19.97
CA THR A 93 0.03 -15.49 21.03
C THR A 93 0.77 -14.26 20.49
N LEU A 94 1.45 -14.40 19.35
CA LEU A 94 2.15 -13.28 18.71
C LEU A 94 1.17 -12.15 18.36
N GLU A 95 0.03 -12.48 17.77
CA GLU A 95 -1.03 -11.51 17.47
C GLU A 95 -1.50 -10.79 18.74
N ALA A 96 -1.85 -11.54 19.80
CA ALA A 96 -2.28 -10.97 21.07
C ALA A 96 -1.23 -10.02 21.68
N VAL A 97 0.07 -10.35 21.59
CA VAL A 97 1.15 -9.49 22.07
C VAL A 97 1.32 -8.25 21.19
N THR A 98 1.31 -8.39 19.87
CA THR A 98 1.42 -7.25 18.95
C THR A 98 0.26 -6.27 19.12
N GLU A 99 -0.95 -6.77 19.36
CA GLU A 99 -2.14 -5.97 19.61
C GLU A 99 -2.23 -5.41 21.04
N GLY A 100 -1.33 -5.81 21.94
CA GLY A 100 -1.30 -5.34 23.33
C GLY A 100 -2.33 -6.02 24.24
N ARG A 101 -2.94 -7.12 23.79
CA ARG A 101 -3.87 -7.95 24.58
C ARG A 101 -3.14 -8.93 25.51
N ALA A 102 -1.85 -9.18 25.29
CA ALA A 102 -0.99 -10.02 26.13
C ALA A 102 0.38 -9.34 26.33
N PRO A 103 1.05 -9.56 27.48
CA PRO A 103 2.40 -9.05 27.72
C PRO A 103 3.46 -9.79 26.88
N VAL A 104 4.58 -9.11 26.62
CA VAL A 104 5.72 -9.68 25.86
C VAL A 104 6.30 -10.93 26.53
N THR A 105 6.13 -11.08 27.85
CA THR A 105 6.56 -12.26 28.63
C THR A 105 5.82 -13.55 28.28
N ASP A 106 4.66 -13.45 27.62
CA ASP A 106 3.88 -14.62 27.20
C ASP A 106 4.44 -15.25 25.90
N LEU A 107 5.39 -14.58 25.24
CA LEU A 107 6.05 -15.14 24.07
C LEU A 107 6.99 -16.29 24.44
N PRO A 108 7.09 -17.33 23.59
CA PRO A 108 8.12 -18.36 23.74
C PRO A 108 9.52 -17.75 23.74
N ALA A 109 10.42 -18.24 24.59
CA ALA A 109 11.81 -17.78 24.67
C ALA A 109 12.52 -17.85 23.30
N SER A 110 12.26 -18.89 22.52
CA SER A 110 12.78 -19.05 21.16
C SER A 110 12.41 -17.90 20.21
N ARG A 111 11.24 -17.26 20.42
CA ARG A 111 10.81 -16.10 19.62
C ARG A 111 11.54 -14.83 20.04
N LEU A 112 11.74 -14.63 21.35
CA LEU A 112 12.53 -13.50 21.85
C LEU A 112 14.00 -13.60 21.40
N GLU A 113 14.59 -14.80 21.46
CA GLU A 113 15.95 -15.07 20.95
C GLU A 113 16.05 -14.90 19.43
N ALA A 114 15.02 -15.29 18.68
CA ALA A 114 14.97 -15.07 17.23
C ALA A 114 14.90 -13.57 16.90
N LEU A 115 14.05 -12.80 17.60
CA LEU A 115 13.97 -11.36 17.46
C LEU A 115 15.33 -10.72 17.76
N GLU A 116 15.95 -11.03 18.90
CA GLU A 116 17.24 -10.49 19.32
C GLU A 116 18.35 -10.74 18.29
N ARG A 117 18.40 -11.93 17.69
CA ARG A 117 19.33 -12.25 16.60
C ARG A 117 19.03 -11.46 15.32
N GLY A 118 17.76 -11.17 15.04
CA GLY A 118 17.32 -10.42 13.86
C GLY A 118 17.44 -8.90 13.99
N LEU A 119 17.55 -8.35 15.20
CA LEU A 119 17.56 -6.90 15.45
C LEU A 119 18.59 -6.11 14.63
N PRO A 120 19.85 -6.58 14.43
CA PRO A 120 20.81 -5.83 13.63
C PRO A 120 20.38 -5.65 12.17
N LEU A 121 19.76 -6.67 11.56
CA LEU A 121 19.24 -6.58 10.19
C LEU A 121 17.97 -5.73 10.15
N LEU A 122 17.06 -5.94 11.11
CA LEU A 122 15.85 -5.14 11.26
C LEU A 122 16.16 -3.64 11.29
N ARG A 123 17.11 -3.22 12.13
CA ARG A 123 17.52 -1.81 12.24
C ARG A 123 18.11 -1.26 10.95
N GLN A 124 18.85 -2.07 10.19
CA GLN A 124 19.38 -1.65 8.89
C GLN A 124 18.26 -1.42 7.86
N VAL A 125 17.25 -2.30 7.84
CA VAL A 125 16.07 -2.14 6.96
C VAL A 125 15.24 -0.93 7.36
N LEU A 126 14.96 -0.75 8.64
CA LEU A 126 14.24 0.43 9.13
C LEU A 126 15.00 1.72 8.82
N ALA A 127 16.32 1.72 8.99
CA ALA A 127 17.16 2.86 8.63
C ALA A 127 17.30 3.08 7.12
N ALA A 128 16.91 2.13 6.25
CA ALA A 128 16.82 2.38 4.81
C ALA A 128 15.67 3.36 4.48
N THR A 129 14.64 3.43 5.32
CA THR A 129 13.51 4.37 5.16
C THR A 129 13.91 5.83 5.33
N HIS A 130 15.11 6.07 5.88
CA HIS A 130 15.71 7.40 6.09
C HIS A 130 16.24 8.04 4.80
N ALA A 131 16.14 7.34 3.66
CA ALA A 131 16.50 7.87 2.35
C ALA A 131 15.73 9.15 1.97
N GLU A 132 16.35 9.96 1.12
CA GLU A 132 15.80 11.22 0.58
C GLU A 132 14.49 10.99 -0.20
N SER A 133 14.45 9.95 -1.03
CA SER A 133 13.28 9.59 -1.83
C SER A 133 12.87 8.13 -1.63
N GLY A 134 11.64 7.83 -2.01
CA GLY A 134 11.13 6.46 -2.03
C GLY A 134 11.58 5.69 -3.26
N GLY A 135 10.84 4.63 -3.56
CA GLY A 135 11.09 3.73 -4.67
C GLY A 135 11.63 2.39 -4.19
N LEU A 136 11.11 1.32 -4.78
CA LEU A 136 11.46 -0.04 -4.39
C LEU A 136 12.70 -0.55 -5.13
N PRO A 137 13.41 -1.55 -4.55
CA PRO A 137 14.34 -2.37 -5.31
C PRO A 137 13.65 -2.96 -6.55
N GLU A 138 14.41 -3.14 -7.63
CA GLU A 138 13.89 -3.64 -8.90
C GLU A 138 13.02 -4.89 -8.68
N ASP A 139 13.50 -5.92 -7.98
CA ASP A 139 12.77 -7.17 -7.73
C ASP A 139 11.34 -7.03 -7.12
N LEU A 140 11.02 -5.87 -6.53
CA LEU A 140 9.73 -5.62 -5.89
C LEU A 140 8.79 -4.74 -6.73
N ARG A 141 9.28 -4.10 -7.79
CA ARG A 141 8.45 -3.25 -8.65
C ARG A 141 7.54 -4.12 -9.54
N PRO A 142 6.31 -3.68 -9.84
CA PRO A 142 5.39 -4.41 -10.71
C PRO A 142 5.92 -4.71 -12.12
N LEU A 143 6.86 -3.90 -12.61
CA LEU A 143 7.38 -3.95 -13.98
C LEU A 143 8.71 -4.70 -14.15
N SER A 144 9.22 -5.38 -13.12
CA SER A 144 10.58 -5.94 -13.13
C SER A 144 10.72 -7.32 -13.77
N GLY A 145 9.75 -7.72 -14.59
CA GLY A 145 9.75 -8.99 -15.30
C GLY A 145 9.01 -10.11 -14.57
N PRO A 146 8.91 -11.31 -15.19
CA PRO A 146 8.03 -12.38 -14.75
C PRO A 146 8.64 -13.30 -13.67
N GLU A 147 9.76 -12.96 -13.03
CA GLU A 147 10.37 -13.80 -11.98
C GLU A 147 9.59 -13.70 -10.64
N VAL A 148 8.42 -14.34 -10.60
CA VAL A 148 7.46 -14.24 -9.48
C VAL A 148 8.01 -14.82 -8.17
N SER A 149 8.81 -15.90 -8.23
CA SER A 149 9.27 -16.63 -7.03
C SER A 149 10.17 -15.80 -6.12
N ARG A 150 11.07 -14.99 -6.70
CA ARG A 150 11.95 -14.09 -5.94
C ARG A 150 11.16 -12.95 -5.32
N ARG A 151 10.23 -12.35 -6.07
CA ARG A 151 9.33 -11.29 -5.58
C ARG A 151 8.50 -11.77 -4.39
N ASP A 152 7.88 -12.95 -4.50
CA ASP A 152 7.09 -13.55 -3.42
C ASP A 152 7.92 -13.80 -2.16
N ALA A 153 9.15 -14.30 -2.32
CA ALA A 153 10.05 -14.53 -1.20
C ALA A 153 10.45 -13.22 -0.50
N LEU A 154 10.69 -12.14 -1.26
CA LEU A 154 10.98 -10.81 -0.70
C LEU A 154 9.78 -10.20 0.00
N ILE A 155 8.58 -10.33 -0.58
CA ILE A 155 7.31 -9.92 0.04
C ILE A 155 7.15 -10.61 1.41
N HIS A 156 7.39 -11.92 1.45
CA HIS A 156 7.31 -12.69 2.69
C HIS A 156 8.36 -12.22 3.72
N ALA A 157 9.59 -11.95 3.29
CA ALA A 157 10.65 -11.44 4.15
C ALA A 157 10.29 -10.06 4.75
N LEU A 158 9.75 -9.14 3.94
CA LEU A 158 9.34 -7.81 4.38
C LEU A 158 8.16 -7.86 5.36
N ARG A 159 7.23 -8.81 5.18
CA ARG A 159 6.17 -9.05 6.16
C ARG A 159 6.75 -9.43 7.53
N HIS A 160 7.75 -10.30 7.57
CA HIS A 160 8.43 -10.64 8.82
C HIS A 160 9.15 -9.46 9.44
N VAL A 161 9.81 -8.61 8.65
CA VAL A 161 10.43 -7.37 9.15
C VAL A 161 9.38 -6.49 9.86
N MET A 162 8.20 -6.30 9.28
CA MET A 162 7.14 -5.48 9.89
C MET A 162 6.60 -6.11 11.18
N GLU A 163 6.46 -7.44 11.23
CA GLU A 163 6.06 -8.17 12.44
C GLU A 163 7.11 -8.06 13.55
N ASP A 164 8.39 -8.25 13.23
CA ASP A 164 9.51 -8.12 14.16
C ASP A 164 9.65 -6.68 14.68
N ALA A 165 9.40 -5.68 13.83
CA ALA A 165 9.44 -4.27 14.22
C ALA A 165 8.32 -3.88 15.19
N ALA A 166 7.10 -4.35 14.92
CA ALA A 166 5.96 -4.17 15.81
C ALA A 166 6.23 -4.85 17.17
N LEU A 167 6.85 -6.03 17.16
CA LEU A 167 7.21 -6.74 18.37
C LEU A 167 8.35 -6.05 19.15
N GLU A 168 9.39 -5.55 18.48
CA GLU A 168 10.45 -4.79 19.14
C GLU A 168 9.90 -3.50 19.78
N THR A 169 8.96 -2.84 19.11
CA THR A 169 8.25 -1.67 19.68
C THR A 169 7.56 -2.05 20.99
N ARG A 170 6.83 -3.19 21.03
CA ARG A 170 6.22 -3.72 22.26
C ARG A 170 7.25 -4.02 23.35
N ARG A 171 8.37 -4.62 22.98
CA ARG A 171 9.46 -4.98 23.90
C ARG A 171 10.08 -3.73 24.53
N LEU A 172 10.34 -2.69 23.74
CA LEU A 172 10.86 -1.41 24.24
C LEU A 172 9.87 -0.72 25.19
N VAL A 173 8.58 -0.65 24.84
CA VAL A 173 7.54 -0.11 25.72
C VAL A 173 7.49 -0.89 27.04
N SER A 174 7.55 -2.23 27.00
CA SER A 174 7.53 -3.06 28.22
C SER A 174 8.72 -2.85 29.15
N ARG A 175 9.83 -2.30 28.63
CA ARG A 175 11.05 -1.96 29.38
C ARG A 175 11.07 -0.52 29.89
N GLY A 176 10.03 0.27 29.59
CA GLY A 176 10.02 1.70 29.87
C GLY A 176 10.84 2.55 28.90
N GLU A 177 11.29 1.97 27.77
CA GLU A 177 12.06 2.64 26.73
C GLU A 177 11.12 3.22 25.65
N ALA A 178 10.19 4.10 26.06
CA ALA A 178 9.13 4.60 25.18
C ALA A 178 9.64 5.48 24.02
N ASP A 179 10.62 6.36 24.27
CA ASP A 179 11.15 7.24 23.21
C ASP A 179 11.82 6.44 22.06
N PRO A 180 12.72 5.47 22.33
CA PRO A 180 13.21 4.54 21.31
C PRO A 180 12.11 3.69 20.65
N ALA A 181 11.05 3.36 21.38
CA ALA A 181 9.91 2.64 20.82
C ALA A 181 9.17 3.50 19.78
N VAL A 182 9.03 4.81 20.01
CA VAL A 182 8.47 5.74 19.02
C VAL A 182 9.33 5.77 17.75
N ASP A 183 10.66 5.81 17.88
CA ASP A 183 11.55 5.81 16.69
C ASP A 183 11.37 4.54 15.85
N THR A 184 11.37 3.37 16.51
CA THR A 184 11.15 2.07 15.84
C THR A 184 9.78 2.02 15.17
N CYS A 185 8.74 2.49 15.86
CA CYS A 185 7.39 2.60 15.30
C CYS A 185 7.38 3.48 14.04
N LEU A 186 7.92 4.71 14.10
CA LEU A 186 7.87 5.64 12.98
C LEU A 186 8.62 5.10 11.77
N ASP A 187 9.76 4.44 11.96
CA ASP A 187 10.48 3.78 10.87
C ASP A 187 9.70 2.59 10.29
N THR A 188 8.91 1.89 11.11
CA THR A 188 8.03 0.80 10.64
C THR A 188 6.88 1.34 9.79
N LEU A 189 6.29 2.47 10.19
CA LEU A 189 5.27 3.17 9.40
C LEU A 189 5.87 3.75 8.11
N ALA A 190 7.10 4.25 8.17
CA ALA A 190 7.86 4.68 7.00
C ALA A 190 8.07 3.52 6.03
N LEU A 191 8.51 2.35 6.52
CA LEU A 191 8.65 1.13 5.71
C LEU A 191 7.33 0.77 5.03
N SER A 192 6.21 0.82 5.77
CA SER A 192 4.88 0.56 5.22
C SER A 192 4.53 1.54 4.09
N ARG A 193 4.91 2.82 4.20
CA ARG A 193 4.77 3.81 3.11
C ARG A 193 5.67 3.48 1.92
N GLU A 194 6.94 3.13 2.14
CA GLU A 194 7.87 2.78 1.06
C GLU A 194 7.34 1.61 0.22
N LEU A 195 6.72 0.61 0.86
CA LEU A 195 6.11 -0.53 0.15
C LEU A 195 4.96 -0.12 -0.78
N ALA A 196 4.25 0.97 -0.47
CA ALA A 196 3.22 1.50 -1.35
C ALA A 196 3.81 2.30 -2.54
N LEU A 197 5.00 2.88 -2.39
CA LEU A 197 5.64 3.73 -3.40
C LEU A 197 6.34 2.89 -4.47
N GLY A 198 5.65 2.63 -5.58
CA GLY A 198 6.19 1.86 -6.72
C GLY A 198 6.06 0.34 -6.56
N GLY A 199 5.22 -0.12 -5.62
CA GLY A 199 4.96 -1.55 -5.36
C GLY A 199 3.67 -2.08 -5.99
N GLY A 200 2.91 -1.24 -6.69
CA GLY A 200 1.58 -1.59 -7.18
C GLY A 200 0.63 -2.04 -6.07
N LEU A 201 -0.39 -2.81 -6.44
CA LEU A 201 -1.47 -3.23 -5.52
C LEU A 201 -0.94 -4.18 -4.45
N VAL A 202 0.02 -5.04 -4.80
CA VAL A 202 0.69 -5.90 -3.81
C VAL A 202 1.41 -5.06 -2.76
N GLY A 203 2.12 -4.01 -3.19
CA GLY A 203 2.75 -3.03 -2.31
C GLY A 203 1.76 -2.30 -1.40
N GLN A 204 0.61 -1.87 -1.94
CA GLN A 204 -0.46 -1.25 -1.14
C GLN A 204 -1.05 -2.21 -0.10
N ARG A 205 -1.28 -3.47 -0.46
CA ARG A 205 -1.76 -4.49 0.49
C ARG A 205 -0.77 -4.72 1.63
N LEU A 206 0.52 -4.83 1.30
CA LEU A 206 1.58 -4.96 2.30
C LEU A 206 1.67 -3.72 3.18
N SER A 207 1.57 -2.54 2.58
CA SER A 207 1.53 -1.26 3.29
C SER A 207 0.38 -1.21 4.31
N ALA A 208 -0.84 -1.54 3.89
CA ALA A 208 -2.01 -1.54 4.76
C ALA A 208 -1.91 -2.59 5.87
N ALA A 209 -1.43 -3.80 5.55
CA ALA A 209 -1.21 -4.87 6.52
C ALA A 209 -0.11 -4.53 7.53
N GLY A 210 1.00 -3.94 7.08
CA GLY A 210 2.09 -3.45 7.92
C GLY A 210 1.63 -2.39 8.90
N TYR A 211 0.88 -1.41 8.40
CA TYR A 211 0.27 -0.37 9.23
C TYR A 211 -0.71 -0.96 10.26
N ALA A 212 -1.54 -1.92 9.85
CA ALA A 212 -2.46 -2.62 10.75
C ALA A 212 -1.73 -3.32 11.89
N ARG A 213 -0.62 -3.99 11.57
CA ARG A 213 0.19 -4.74 12.53
C ARG A 213 0.91 -3.83 13.53
N ALA A 214 1.47 -2.71 13.06
CA ALA A 214 2.26 -1.80 13.90
C ALA A 214 1.41 -0.81 14.71
N TRP A 215 0.21 -0.50 14.21
CA TRP A 215 -0.64 0.59 14.70
C TRP A 215 -0.84 0.62 16.23
N ARG A 216 -1.19 -0.51 16.86
CA ARG A 216 -1.42 -0.55 18.31
C ARG A 216 -0.13 -0.33 19.11
N ALA A 217 0.95 -1.00 18.71
CA ALA A 217 2.25 -0.83 19.34
C ALA A 217 2.76 0.61 19.23
N CYS A 218 2.53 1.24 18.08
CA CYS A 218 2.80 2.65 17.84
C CYS A 218 2.00 3.58 18.77
N ALA A 219 0.68 3.35 18.89
CA ALA A 219 -0.16 4.16 19.76
C ALA A 219 0.31 4.09 21.23
N ASP A 220 0.62 2.89 21.73
CA ASP A 220 1.09 2.70 23.10
C ASP A 220 2.50 3.29 23.33
N ALA A 221 3.37 3.20 22.33
CA ALA A 221 4.69 3.85 22.37
C ALA A 221 4.57 5.38 22.44
N ILE A 222 3.70 5.97 21.61
CA ILE A 222 3.49 7.42 21.61
C ILE A 222 2.83 7.87 22.93
N ASP A 223 1.82 7.17 23.44
CA ASP A 223 1.16 7.50 24.72
C ASP A 223 2.16 7.49 25.89
N ALA A 224 3.09 6.54 25.90
CA ALA A 224 4.11 6.41 26.94
C ALA A 224 5.35 7.31 26.77
N ALA A 225 5.52 7.95 25.61
CA ALA A 225 6.72 8.73 25.29
C ALA A 225 6.79 10.06 26.05
N SER A 226 7.99 10.62 26.12
CA SER A 226 8.21 11.95 26.68
C SER A 226 7.49 13.02 25.86
N LEU A 227 7.05 14.11 26.50
CA LEU A 227 6.38 15.23 25.82
C LEU A 227 7.21 15.79 24.65
N SER A 228 8.53 15.92 24.84
CA SER A 228 9.44 16.38 23.79
C SER A 228 9.43 15.45 22.59
N ARG A 229 9.42 14.13 22.83
CA ARG A 229 9.34 13.13 21.76
C ARG A 229 7.99 13.16 21.06
N LYS A 230 6.88 13.30 21.80
CA LYS A 230 5.52 13.46 21.24
C LYS A 230 5.44 14.65 20.29
N GLN A 231 5.98 15.82 20.68
CA GLN A 231 6.03 17.02 19.83
C GLN A 231 6.77 16.78 18.50
N GLN A 232 7.92 16.10 18.55
CA GLN A 232 8.65 15.74 17.33
C GLN A 232 7.83 14.76 16.47
N ALA A 233 7.24 13.75 17.10
CA ALA A 233 6.47 12.69 16.43
C ALA A 233 5.28 13.25 15.64
N VAL A 234 4.59 14.29 16.11
CA VAL A 234 3.51 14.96 15.36
C VAL A 234 3.99 15.31 13.95
N SER A 235 5.09 16.05 13.83
CA SER A 235 5.61 16.48 12.53
C SER A 235 6.05 15.30 11.64
N GLN A 236 6.57 14.23 12.25
CA GLN A 236 7.04 13.05 11.52
C GLN A 236 5.85 12.23 10.98
N LEU A 237 4.82 12.04 11.81
CA LEU A 237 3.58 11.36 11.45
C LEU A 237 2.82 12.12 10.36
N THR A 238 2.79 13.45 10.41
CA THR A 238 2.20 14.28 9.33
C THR A 238 2.94 14.05 8.01
N ARG A 239 4.28 14.08 8.00
CA ARG A 239 5.08 13.82 6.79
C ARG A 239 4.90 12.38 6.28
N LEU A 240 4.73 11.41 7.16
CA LEU A 240 4.41 10.03 6.79
C LEU A 240 3.03 9.94 6.13
N HIS A 241 2.02 10.57 6.72
CA HIS A 241 0.65 10.61 6.22
C HIS A 241 0.56 11.23 4.82
N GLU A 242 1.21 12.38 4.62
CA GLU A 242 1.25 13.09 3.34
C GLU A 242 2.03 12.34 2.25
N GLY A 243 2.93 11.43 2.63
CA GLY A 243 3.82 10.73 1.71
C GLY A 243 3.25 9.46 1.07
N PHE A 244 1.99 9.09 1.32
CA PHE A 244 1.38 7.93 0.66
C PHE A 244 0.98 8.24 -0.79
N PRO A 245 1.22 7.32 -1.74
CA PRO A 245 0.81 7.53 -3.11
C PRO A 245 -0.72 7.42 -3.27
N PRO A 246 -1.31 8.17 -4.22
CA PRO A 246 -2.72 8.04 -4.56
C PRO A 246 -3.04 6.63 -5.08
N VAL A 247 -4.29 6.20 -4.89
CA VAL A 247 -4.74 4.86 -5.31
C VAL A 247 -4.72 4.74 -6.82
N SER A 248 -5.01 5.83 -7.55
CA SER A 248 -4.92 5.86 -9.01
C SER A 248 -3.52 5.52 -9.51
N LEU A 249 -2.45 6.02 -8.90
CA LEU A 249 -1.08 5.73 -9.34
C LEU A 249 -0.78 4.23 -9.20
N THR A 250 -1.19 3.62 -8.10
CA THR A 250 -1.04 2.17 -7.89
C THR A 250 -1.80 1.35 -8.93
N LEU A 251 -3.06 1.72 -9.18
CA LEU A 251 -3.87 1.07 -10.20
C LEU A 251 -3.28 1.22 -11.59
N HIS A 252 -2.63 2.35 -11.87
CA HIS A 252 -1.99 2.61 -13.15
C HIS A 252 -0.78 1.69 -13.33
N GLU A 253 0.08 1.57 -12.31
CA GLU A 253 1.21 0.63 -12.31
C GLU A 253 0.74 -0.81 -12.55
N GLU A 254 -0.31 -1.25 -11.86
CA GLU A 254 -0.87 -2.60 -12.02
C GLU A 254 -1.55 -2.81 -13.38
N ALA A 255 -2.25 -1.80 -13.90
CA ALA A 255 -2.88 -1.90 -15.22
C ALA A 255 -1.83 -2.04 -16.33
N VAL A 256 -0.72 -1.32 -16.24
CA VAL A 256 0.40 -1.43 -17.18
C VAL A 256 1.08 -2.80 -17.04
N ALA A 257 1.39 -3.22 -15.81
CA ALA A 257 1.98 -4.52 -15.55
C ALA A 257 1.09 -5.68 -16.02
N ALA A 258 -0.22 -5.59 -15.81
CA ALA A 258 -1.20 -6.58 -16.26
C ALA A 258 -1.25 -6.69 -17.79
N GLN A 259 -1.27 -5.55 -18.49
CA GLN A 259 -1.22 -5.52 -19.95
C GLN A 259 0.06 -6.17 -20.48
N LEU A 260 1.20 -5.87 -19.87
CA LEU A 260 2.49 -6.44 -20.28
C LEU A 260 2.56 -7.95 -20.03
N HIS A 261 2.06 -8.43 -18.88
CA HIS A 261 1.95 -9.86 -18.61
C HIS A 261 1.03 -10.57 -19.61
N ALA A 262 -0.11 -9.97 -19.93
CA ALA A 262 -1.19 -10.62 -20.65
C ALA A 262 -1.14 -10.43 -22.17
N PHE A 263 -0.46 -9.42 -22.71
CA PHE A 263 -0.52 -9.07 -24.14
C PHE A 263 0.84 -8.78 -24.79
N ARG A 264 1.97 -8.97 -24.10
CA ARG A 264 3.30 -8.74 -24.70
C ARG A 264 3.57 -9.54 -25.98
N ASP A 265 2.93 -10.69 -26.13
CA ASP A 265 2.99 -11.52 -27.34
C ASP A 265 2.27 -10.90 -28.54
N LEU A 266 1.38 -9.93 -28.32
CA LEU A 266 0.70 -9.18 -29.38
C LEU A 266 1.48 -7.97 -29.89
N LEU A 267 2.61 -7.63 -29.26
CA LEU A 267 3.48 -6.53 -29.69
C LEU A 267 4.22 -6.89 -30.98
N THR A 268 4.63 -5.87 -31.75
CA THR A 268 5.57 -6.07 -32.86
C THR A 268 6.95 -6.49 -32.35
N ASP A 269 7.80 -7.00 -33.24
CA ASP A 269 9.21 -7.30 -32.91
C ASP A 269 9.94 -6.04 -32.42
N GLU A 270 9.69 -4.89 -33.04
CA GLU A 270 10.24 -3.60 -32.63
C GLU A 270 9.76 -3.20 -31.22
N GLY A 271 8.46 -3.37 -30.94
CA GLY A 271 7.89 -3.10 -29.62
C GLY A 271 8.46 -4.02 -28.54
N ARG A 272 8.61 -5.32 -28.82
CA ARG A 272 9.26 -6.25 -27.89
C ARG A 272 10.71 -5.88 -27.63
N ALA A 273 11.46 -5.48 -28.66
CA ALA A 273 12.85 -5.05 -28.51
C ALA A 273 13.01 -3.75 -27.70
N ALA A 274 11.95 -2.94 -27.59
CA ALA A 274 11.92 -1.73 -26.79
C ALA A 274 11.58 -1.97 -25.30
N LEU A 275 11.17 -3.19 -24.91
CA LEU A 275 10.89 -3.53 -23.51
C LEU A 275 12.18 -3.75 -22.71
N PRO A 276 12.14 -3.61 -21.36
CA PRO A 276 13.26 -4.02 -20.53
C PRO A 276 13.63 -5.49 -20.75
N PRO A 277 14.93 -5.88 -20.65
CA PRO A 277 15.39 -7.22 -21.02
C PRO A 277 14.70 -8.38 -20.29
N THR A 278 14.20 -8.12 -19.08
CA THR A 278 13.47 -9.09 -18.26
C THR A 278 12.14 -9.55 -18.87
N TRP A 279 11.65 -8.90 -19.93
CA TRP A 279 10.36 -9.20 -20.58
C TRP A 279 10.46 -9.97 -21.90
N PHE A 280 11.67 -10.32 -22.36
CA PHE A 280 11.87 -10.93 -23.68
C PHE A 280 11.33 -12.36 -23.79
N ASP A 281 11.17 -13.08 -22.68
CA ASP A 281 10.65 -14.45 -22.67
C ASP A 281 9.11 -14.47 -22.62
N ALA A 282 8.47 -14.54 -23.78
CA ALA A 282 7.02 -14.75 -23.91
C ALA A 282 6.73 -15.91 -24.86
N PRO A 283 5.99 -16.96 -24.43
CA PRO A 283 5.51 -17.96 -25.37
C PRO A 283 4.46 -17.32 -26.31
N GLU A 284 4.61 -17.55 -27.61
CA GLU A 284 3.58 -17.17 -28.59
C GLU A 284 2.28 -17.91 -28.29
N GLN A 285 1.15 -17.21 -28.31
CA GLN A 285 -0.16 -17.80 -28.06
C GLN A 285 -1.07 -17.70 -29.30
N PRO A 286 -1.87 -18.75 -29.57
CA PRO A 286 -2.81 -18.74 -30.68
C PRO A 286 -4.05 -17.88 -30.37
N SER A 287 -4.57 -17.22 -31.42
CA SER A 287 -5.76 -16.34 -31.49
C SER A 287 -5.55 -14.84 -31.22
N ALA A 288 -5.27 -14.08 -32.29
CA ALA A 288 -5.05 -12.64 -32.21
C ALA A 288 -6.33 -11.81 -31.98
N LEU A 289 -7.50 -12.22 -32.49
CA LEU A 289 -8.66 -11.32 -32.57
C LEU A 289 -9.38 -11.08 -31.23
N SER A 290 -9.76 -12.15 -30.53
CA SER A 290 -10.40 -12.06 -29.19
C SER A 290 -9.49 -11.36 -28.18
N ARG A 291 -8.18 -11.63 -28.25
CA ARG A 291 -7.19 -11.05 -27.34
C ARG A 291 -6.94 -9.56 -27.62
N ARG A 292 -6.98 -9.12 -28.87
CA ARG A 292 -6.94 -7.68 -29.21
C ARG A 292 -8.16 -6.93 -28.70
N LEU A 293 -9.34 -7.54 -28.79
CA LEU A 293 -10.56 -6.98 -28.19
C LEU A 293 -10.47 -6.95 -26.66
N GLN A 294 -9.94 -8.01 -26.05
CA GLN A 294 -9.70 -8.07 -24.61
C GLN A 294 -8.72 -7.00 -24.15
N TRP A 295 -7.62 -6.77 -24.86
CA TRP A 295 -6.65 -5.73 -24.53
C TRP A 295 -7.28 -4.34 -24.53
N ARG A 296 -8.06 -4.01 -25.57
CA ARG A 296 -8.81 -2.73 -25.61
C ARG A 296 -9.76 -2.59 -24.43
N GLN A 297 -10.53 -3.64 -24.13
CA GLN A 297 -11.44 -3.63 -23.00
C GLN A 297 -10.69 -3.40 -21.67
N TRP A 298 -9.53 -4.04 -21.47
CA TRP A 298 -8.73 -3.86 -20.26
C TRP A 298 -8.23 -2.42 -20.11
N VAL A 299 -7.79 -1.80 -21.20
CA VAL A 299 -7.36 -0.39 -21.18
C VAL A 299 -8.52 0.53 -20.83
N GLU A 300 -9.69 0.36 -21.46
CA GLU A 300 -10.87 1.16 -21.16
C GLU A 300 -11.38 0.97 -19.72
N ASP A 301 -11.41 -0.27 -19.23
CA ASP A 301 -11.83 -0.58 -17.87
C ASP A 301 -10.85 -0.01 -16.85
N ALA A 302 -9.54 -0.07 -17.12
CA ALA A 302 -8.52 0.57 -16.30
C ALA A 302 -8.69 2.09 -16.26
N ASP A 303 -8.86 2.75 -17.41
CA ASP A 303 -9.05 4.21 -17.49
C ASP A 303 -10.29 4.67 -16.69
N ARG A 304 -11.39 3.90 -16.76
CA ARG A 304 -12.61 4.17 -15.96
C ARG A 304 -12.37 4.02 -14.46
N LEU A 305 -11.61 2.99 -14.06
CA LEU A 305 -11.28 2.75 -12.65
C LEU A 305 -10.37 3.85 -12.11
N LEU A 306 -9.35 4.24 -12.87
CA LEU A 306 -8.43 5.32 -12.53
C LEU A 306 -9.14 6.65 -12.30
N ALA A 307 -10.13 6.98 -13.13
CA ALA A 307 -10.89 8.21 -13.05
C ALA A 307 -11.67 8.39 -11.74
N VAL A 308 -11.92 7.30 -11.00
CA VAL A 308 -12.72 7.32 -9.75
C VAL A 308 -11.91 6.94 -8.51
N ALA A 309 -10.67 6.47 -8.68
CA ALA A 309 -9.87 5.86 -7.61
C ALA A 309 -9.52 6.81 -6.45
N ASP A 310 -9.31 8.10 -6.75
CA ASP A 310 -8.94 9.11 -5.76
C ASP A 310 -10.11 9.98 -5.30
N GLN A 311 -11.35 9.63 -5.67
CA GLN A 311 -12.53 10.31 -5.14
C GLN A 311 -12.65 10.10 -3.62
N PRO A 312 -13.33 11.02 -2.90
CA PRO A 312 -13.66 10.82 -1.48
C PRO A 312 -14.37 9.48 -1.26
N ALA A 313 -14.14 8.82 -0.11
CA ALA A 313 -14.56 7.44 0.14
C ALA A 313 -16.02 7.13 -0.23
N GLU A 314 -16.98 7.96 0.20
CA GLU A 314 -18.41 7.79 -0.11
C GLU A 314 -18.74 7.98 -1.60
N GLU A 315 -18.06 8.90 -2.28
CA GLU A 315 -18.23 9.12 -3.71
C GLU A 315 -17.59 7.98 -4.51
N ARG A 316 -16.36 7.60 -4.15
CA ARG A 316 -15.66 6.44 -4.73
C ARG A 316 -16.48 5.16 -4.60
N ARG A 317 -17.04 4.86 -3.42
CA ARG A 317 -17.90 3.68 -3.21
C ARG A 317 -19.09 3.67 -4.16
N ARG A 318 -19.78 4.80 -4.33
CA ARG A 318 -20.91 4.93 -5.28
C ARG A 318 -20.46 4.78 -6.73
N SER A 319 -19.37 5.42 -7.11
CA SER A 319 -18.80 5.36 -8.46
C SER A 319 -18.36 3.95 -8.83
N LEU A 320 -17.68 3.25 -7.93
CA LEU A 320 -17.27 1.85 -8.12
C LEU A 320 -18.48 0.92 -8.24
N ALA A 321 -19.51 1.09 -7.40
CA ALA A 321 -20.74 0.33 -7.52
C ALA A 321 -21.44 0.57 -8.88
N ALA A 322 -21.42 1.81 -9.39
CA ALA A 322 -21.94 2.14 -10.71
C ALA A 322 -21.11 1.50 -11.84
N LEU A 323 -19.78 1.46 -11.71
CA LEU A 323 -18.91 0.75 -12.66
C LEU A 323 -19.21 -0.76 -12.67
N GLU A 324 -19.37 -1.39 -11.51
CA GLU A 324 -19.74 -2.81 -11.41
C GLU A 324 -21.14 -3.10 -11.97
N ALA A 325 -22.13 -2.25 -11.69
CA ALA A 325 -23.47 -2.38 -12.26
C ALA A 325 -23.47 -2.25 -13.79
N ARG A 326 -22.70 -1.31 -14.33
CA ARG A 326 -22.51 -1.15 -15.79
C ARG A 326 -21.88 -2.41 -16.39
N LYS A 327 -20.81 -2.91 -15.78
CA LYS A 327 -20.12 -4.13 -16.20
C LYS A 327 -21.04 -5.34 -16.22
N ALA A 328 -21.95 -5.47 -15.25
CA ALA A 328 -22.92 -6.57 -15.19
C ALA A 328 -23.95 -6.55 -16.34
N GLY A 329 -24.16 -5.39 -16.99
CA GLY A 329 -25.08 -5.23 -18.11
C GLY A 329 -24.50 -5.51 -19.50
N GLU A 330 -23.19 -5.73 -19.64
CA GLU A 330 -22.52 -5.89 -20.94
C GLU A 330 -22.57 -7.36 -21.44
N SER A 331 -23.25 -7.62 -22.57
CA SER A 331 -23.51 -8.97 -23.07
C SER A 331 -22.32 -9.68 -23.75
N PHE A 332 -21.24 -8.95 -24.08
CA PHE A 332 -20.06 -9.47 -24.78
C PHE A 332 -18.77 -9.10 -24.05
N ARG A 333 -18.59 -9.67 -22.86
CA ARG A 333 -17.48 -9.34 -21.98
C ARG A 333 -16.33 -10.34 -22.09
N GLN A 334 -15.10 -9.84 -22.20
CA GLN A 334 -13.90 -10.66 -22.01
C GLN A 334 -13.56 -10.79 -20.52
N ALA A 335 -12.76 -11.80 -20.16
CA ALA A 335 -12.29 -11.95 -18.78
C ALA A 335 -11.47 -10.72 -18.37
N GLU A 336 -11.75 -10.14 -17.20
CA GLU A 336 -10.99 -9.02 -16.63
C GLU A 336 -9.56 -9.44 -16.23
N ALA A 337 -8.68 -8.47 -16.12
CA ALA A 337 -7.38 -8.65 -15.50
C ALA A 337 -7.55 -8.99 -14.01
N PRO A 338 -7.13 -10.18 -13.54
CA PRO A 338 -7.25 -10.52 -12.12
C PRO A 338 -6.46 -9.56 -11.22
N SER A 339 -5.35 -9.00 -11.71
CA SER A 339 -4.44 -8.13 -10.95
C SER A 339 -4.90 -6.67 -10.83
N VAL A 340 -5.80 -6.20 -11.70
CA VAL A 340 -6.32 -4.80 -11.67
C VAL A 340 -7.59 -4.68 -10.81
N ARG A 341 -8.10 -5.81 -10.29
CA ARG A 341 -9.27 -5.81 -9.41
C ARG A 341 -8.88 -5.33 -8.02
N LEU A 342 -9.30 -4.12 -7.67
CA LEU A 342 -9.43 -3.71 -6.27
C LEU A 342 -10.59 -4.46 -5.66
N SER A 343 -10.31 -5.30 -4.67
CA SER A 343 -11.39 -5.89 -3.89
C SER A 343 -11.97 -4.84 -2.91
N PRO A 344 -13.23 -5.00 -2.48
CA PRO A 344 -13.79 -4.16 -1.41
C PRO A 344 -12.92 -4.17 -0.15
N GLU A 345 -12.32 -5.32 0.19
CA GLU A 345 -11.42 -5.48 1.33
C GLU A 345 -10.12 -4.69 1.17
N ASP A 346 -9.57 -4.60 -0.05
CA ASP A 346 -8.38 -3.79 -0.33
C ASP A 346 -8.66 -2.31 -0.07
N LEU A 347 -9.81 -1.82 -0.54
CA LEU A 347 -10.22 -0.42 -0.36
C LEU A 347 -10.47 -0.10 1.11
N GLU A 348 -11.16 -0.99 1.83
CA GLU A 348 -11.39 -0.85 3.26
C GLU A 348 -10.06 -0.81 4.02
N ALA A 349 -9.09 -1.69 3.67
CA ALA A 349 -7.78 -1.71 4.31
C ALA A 349 -6.99 -0.41 4.05
N ILE A 350 -7.06 0.15 2.84
CA ILE A 350 -6.42 1.44 2.49
C ILE A 350 -7.08 2.60 3.25
N GLU A 351 -8.41 2.65 3.31
CA GLU A 351 -9.16 3.66 4.08
C GLU A 351 -8.82 3.57 5.57
N LEU A 352 -8.74 2.35 6.10
CA LEU A 352 -8.40 2.11 7.49
C LEU A 352 -6.95 2.51 7.81
N ARG A 353 -6.01 2.32 6.88
CA ARG A 353 -4.64 2.83 7.02
C ARG A 353 -4.63 4.34 7.17
N THR A 354 -5.36 5.06 6.33
CA THR A 354 -5.47 6.53 6.40
C THR A 354 -6.03 6.97 7.75
N LEU A 355 -7.13 6.36 8.19
CA LEU A 355 -7.77 6.66 9.47
C LEU A 355 -6.84 6.39 10.68
N ARG A 356 -6.12 5.26 10.64
CA ARG A 356 -5.09 4.94 11.63
C ARG A 356 -3.98 5.99 11.62
N SER A 357 -3.50 6.41 10.46
CA SER A 357 -2.50 7.48 10.39
C SER A 357 -2.98 8.78 11.06
N GLU A 358 -4.20 9.22 10.76
CA GLU A 358 -4.81 10.41 11.37
C GLU A 358 -4.96 10.26 12.88
N ALA A 359 -5.32 9.08 13.35
CA ALA A 359 -5.54 8.83 14.76
C ALA A 359 -4.23 8.75 15.57
N LEU A 360 -3.10 8.33 14.98
CA LEU A 360 -1.78 8.45 15.63
C LEU A 360 -1.36 9.92 15.78
N ILE A 361 -1.59 10.73 14.73
CA ILE A 361 -1.32 12.18 14.78
C ILE A 361 -2.16 12.81 15.89
N ALA A 362 -3.47 12.55 15.87
CA ALA A 362 -4.40 13.08 16.87
C ALA A 362 -4.02 12.68 18.30
N LEU A 363 -3.58 11.43 18.52
CA LEU A 363 -3.13 10.96 19.83
C LEU A 363 -1.94 11.80 20.34
N ALA A 364 -0.93 12.03 19.50
CA ALA A 364 0.22 12.84 19.87
C ALA A 364 -0.16 14.31 20.14
N GLU A 365 -1.00 14.91 19.27
CA GLU A 365 -1.41 16.31 19.39
C GLU A 365 -2.29 16.59 20.61
N VAL A 366 -3.21 15.68 20.95
CA VAL A 366 -4.14 15.86 22.07
C VAL A 366 -3.38 15.97 23.38
N ASP A 367 -2.37 15.12 23.59
CA ASP A 367 -1.58 15.16 24.82
C ASP A 367 -0.61 16.35 24.85
N VAL A 368 -0.01 16.71 23.71
CA VAL A 368 0.78 17.95 23.58
C VAL A 368 -0.07 19.18 23.93
N ALA A 369 -1.27 19.28 23.38
CA ALA A 369 -2.20 20.39 23.65
C ALA A 369 -2.65 20.41 25.12
N ARG A 370 -2.84 19.24 25.74
CA ARG A 370 -3.13 19.15 27.18
C ARG A 370 -1.96 19.67 28.00
N ALA A 371 -0.74 19.23 27.71
CA ALA A 371 0.45 19.65 28.43
C ALA A 371 0.67 21.18 28.34
N GLU A 372 0.37 21.79 27.19
CA GLU A 372 0.47 23.24 26.98
C GLU A 372 -0.62 24.03 27.70
N LYS A 373 -1.88 23.54 27.69
CA LYS A 373 -3.05 24.29 28.17
C LYS A 373 -3.47 23.93 29.59
N GLY A 374 -2.89 22.88 30.17
CA GLY A 374 -3.26 22.35 31.49
C GLY A 374 -4.63 21.67 31.54
N GLN A 375 -5.32 21.53 30.41
CA GLN A 375 -6.64 20.90 30.30
C GLN A 375 -6.76 20.15 28.97
N TRP A 376 -7.55 19.07 28.94
CA TRP A 376 -7.84 18.36 27.70
C TRP A 376 -8.50 19.30 26.67
N PRO A 377 -8.13 19.19 25.38
CA PRO A 377 -8.78 19.99 24.35
C PRO A 377 -10.25 19.57 24.19
N ARG A 378 -11.12 20.52 23.84
CA ARG A 378 -12.56 20.25 23.65
C ARG A 378 -12.89 19.58 22.31
N ALA A 379 -11.95 19.59 21.38
CA ALA A 379 -12.04 19.00 20.05
C ALA A 379 -10.64 18.59 19.60
N LEU A 380 -10.54 17.73 18.60
CA LEU A 380 -9.26 17.35 18.01
C LEU A 380 -8.55 18.58 17.42
N PRO A 381 -7.23 18.75 17.64
CA PRO A 381 -6.46 19.84 17.05
C PRO A 381 -6.42 19.75 15.52
N THR A 382 -6.26 18.54 14.98
CA THR A 382 -6.50 18.24 13.57
C THR A 382 -7.99 18.36 13.22
N ARG A 383 -8.31 18.98 12.08
CA ARG A 383 -9.68 19.09 11.53
C ARG A 383 -10.12 17.80 10.83
N THR A 384 -9.78 16.64 11.39
CA THR A 384 -10.18 15.36 10.84
C THR A 384 -11.66 15.13 11.12
N THR A 385 -12.50 15.04 10.09
CA THR A 385 -13.95 14.84 10.24
C THR A 385 -14.34 13.42 10.65
N SER A 386 -13.40 12.48 10.54
CA SER A 386 -13.62 11.04 10.76
C SER A 386 -13.37 10.60 12.20
N LEU A 387 -12.82 11.47 13.05
CA LEU A 387 -12.43 11.16 14.43
C LEU A 387 -13.11 12.11 15.42
N VAL A 388 -13.47 11.58 16.60
CA VAL A 388 -14.06 12.36 17.70
C VAL A 388 -13.28 12.10 18.98
N LEU A 389 -13.12 13.17 19.77
CA LEU A 389 -12.54 13.13 21.10
C LEU A 389 -13.65 13.07 22.15
N GLU A 390 -13.67 12.01 22.96
CA GLU A 390 -14.63 11.83 24.05
C GLU A 390 -13.88 11.80 25.40
N PRO A 391 -14.24 12.67 26.36
CA PRO A 391 -13.66 12.61 27.69
C PRO A 391 -14.09 11.31 28.40
N VAL A 392 -13.13 10.61 29.01
CA VAL A 392 -13.40 9.43 29.83
C VAL A 392 -13.43 9.83 31.30
N ASP A 393 -12.38 10.50 31.77
CA ASP A 393 -12.26 11.06 33.11
C ASP A 393 -11.26 12.25 33.11
N GLU A 394 -10.92 12.81 34.28
CA GLU A 394 -9.98 13.93 34.39
C GLU A 394 -8.56 13.60 33.92
N THR A 395 -8.19 12.32 33.92
CA THR A 395 -6.86 11.81 33.59
C THR A 395 -6.78 11.14 32.21
N ARG A 396 -7.92 10.98 31.51
CA ARG A 396 -8.00 10.21 30.26
C ARG A 396 -9.04 10.77 29.28
N VAL A 397 -8.69 10.70 28.01
CA VAL A 397 -9.61 10.93 26.89
C VAL A 397 -9.54 9.77 25.91
N SER A 398 -10.60 9.57 25.14
CA SER A 398 -10.66 8.54 24.11
C SER A 398 -10.87 9.15 22.72
N ILE A 399 -10.13 8.63 21.73
CA ILE A 399 -10.27 8.99 20.32
C ILE A 399 -10.99 7.83 19.63
N ARG A 400 -12.13 8.16 18.99
CA ARG A 400 -13.01 7.20 18.31
C ARG A 400 -13.21 7.56 16.85
N SER A 401 -13.37 6.53 16.02
CA SER A 401 -13.84 6.70 14.64
C SER A 401 -15.34 6.98 14.63
N CYS A 402 -15.76 7.95 13.82
CA CYS A 402 -17.17 8.17 13.48
C CYS A 402 -17.70 7.11 12.52
N ILE A 403 -16.80 6.44 11.80
CA ILE A 403 -17.15 5.42 10.83
C ILE A 403 -17.22 4.07 11.55
N GLN A 404 -18.43 3.54 11.64
CA GLN A 404 -18.75 2.31 12.35
C GLN A 404 -17.95 1.12 11.78
N GLY A 405 -17.34 0.32 12.65
CA GLY A 405 -16.63 -0.91 12.27
C GLY A 405 -15.15 -0.75 11.91
N LEU A 406 -14.71 0.45 11.49
CA LEU A 406 -13.33 0.65 11.04
C LEU A 406 -12.30 0.67 12.18
N MET A 407 -12.60 1.28 13.33
CA MET A 407 -11.76 1.22 14.54
C MET A 407 -12.58 0.76 15.75
N PRO A 408 -12.73 -0.56 15.95
CA PRO A 408 -13.66 -1.09 16.94
C PRO A 408 -13.28 -0.79 18.39
N GLU A 409 -11.98 -0.67 18.71
CA GLU A 409 -11.55 -0.29 20.05
C GLU A 409 -10.91 1.11 20.04
N PRO A 410 -11.37 2.04 20.89
CA PRO A 410 -10.86 3.40 20.93
C PRO A 410 -9.36 3.44 21.25
N LEU A 411 -8.70 4.51 20.84
CA LEU A 411 -7.43 4.89 21.44
C LEU A 411 -7.70 5.64 22.73
N VAL A 412 -7.07 5.23 23.82
CA VAL A 412 -7.13 5.94 25.11
C VAL A 412 -5.83 6.70 25.26
N VAL A 413 -5.94 8.02 25.43
CA VAL A 413 -4.81 8.90 25.73
C VAL A 413 -4.79 9.14 27.23
N LYS A 414 -3.65 8.92 27.87
CA LYS A 414 -3.48 9.13 29.32
C LYS A 414 -2.70 10.41 29.55
N ALA A 415 -3.08 11.15 30.59
CA ALA A 415 -2.25 12.25 31.05
C ALA A 415 -0.89 11.70 31.53
N ASP A 416 0.20 12.31 31.09
CA ASP A 416 1.52 12.04 31.65
C ASP A 416 1.45 12.13 33.19
N GLY A 417 1.81 11.05 33.88
CA GLY A 417 1.92 11.06 35.33
C GLY A 417 2.96 12.09 35.75
N ALA A 418 2.67 12.86 36.81
CA ALA A 418 3.70 13.73 37.40
C ALA A 418 4.97 12.91 37.64
N PRO A 419 6.17 13.39 37.26
CA PRO A 419 7.39 12.62 37.44
C PRO A 419 7.46 12.17 38.89
N ALA A 420 7.62 10.86 39.11
CA ALA A 420 7.71 10.30 40.45
C ALA A 420 8.82 11.05 41.19
N ARG A 421 8.43 11.95 42.11
CA ARG A 421 9.36 12.61 43.01
C ARG A 421 10.11 11.49 43.70
N HIS A 422 11.38 11.30 43.34
CA HIS A 422 12.27 10.46 44.12
C HIS A 422 12.20 10.98 45.53
N GLN A 423 11.55 10.21 46.41
CA GLN A 423 11.69 10.40 47.84
C GLN A 423 13.16 10.16 48.11
N VAL A 424 13.93 11.25 48.21
CA VAL A 424 15.22 11.24 48.86
C VAL A 424 14.93 10.80 50.29
N HIS A 425 15.17 9.52 50.56
CA HIS A 425 15.26 9.04 51.92
C HIS A 425 16.49 9.70 52.53
N ASP A 426 16.29 10.85 53.18
CA ASP A 426 17.17 11.29 54.24
C ASP A 426 17.05 10.25 55.36
N VAL A 427 18.04 9.37 55.44
CA VAL A 427 18.27 8.51 56.59
C VAL A 427 19.08 9.35 57.60
N PRO A 428 18.66 9.43 58.87
CA PRO A 428 19.28 10.27 59.90
C PRO A 428 20.70 9.86 60.29
#